data_AF-A0A920A964-F1
#
_entry.id   AF-A0A920A964-F1
#
_cell.length_a   1.000
_cell.length_b   1.000
_cell.length_c   1.000
_cell.angle_alpha   90.00
_cell.angle_beta   90.00
_cell.angle_gamma   90.00
#
_symmetry.space_group_name_H-M   'P 1'
#
loop_
_entity.id
_entity.type
_entity.pdbx_description
1 polymer ?
#
loop_
_entity_poly.entity_id
_entity_poly.type
_entity_poly.pdbx_seq_one_letter_code
_entity_poly.pdbx_strand_id
1 'polypeptide(L)'
;MLWALTLRLCVTGGHGTVALEEHCRFHREVTSGGMMIGRSAVIEPRERTMVVYQEFRDAKDALQASFPNRNWIFDTKARRLMPWPRPREKAAKLTMICPIMRPLTRAGWRRGRSGQP
;
A
#
# COMPACT_ATOMS: atom_id res chain seq x y z
N MET A 1 -15.28 12.20 4.59
CA MET A 1 -15.66 10.77 4.70
C MET A 1 -14.68 9.98 3.83
N LEU A 2 -13.54 9.58 4.41
CA LEU A 2 -12.39 9.04 3.68
C LEU A 2 -12.46 7.51 3.63
N TRP A 3 -13.41 6.98 2.88
CA TRP A 3 -13.61 5.54 2.68
C TRP A 3 -13.47 5.19 1.19
N ALA A 4 -12.28 5.35 0.62
CA ALA A 4 -11.96 4.78 -0.70
C ALA A 4 -10.50 5.06 -1.06
N LEU A 5 -9.57 4.17 -0.70
CA LEU A 5 -8.43 3.84 -1.58
C LEU A 5 -7.62 2.63 -1.09
N THR A 6 -8.23 1.68 -0.37
CA THR A 6 -7.73 0.31 -0.46
C THR A 6 -7.91 -0.08 -1.92
N LEU A 7 -6.82 -0.47 -2.59
CA LEU A 7 -6.80 -1.13 -3.89
C LEU A 7 -8.15 -1.79 -4.17
N ARG A 8 -8.99 -1.14 -4.98
CA ARG A 8 -10.22 -1.73 -5.47
C ARG A 8 -9.76 -3.04 -6.08
N LEU A 9 -10.16 -4.15 -5.46
CA LEU A 9 -9.76 -5.49 -5.86
C LEU A 9 -9.75 -5.52 -7.37
N CYS A 10 -8.57 -5.65 -7.98
CA CYS A 10 -8.49 -5.93 -9.39
C CYS A 10 -8.91 -7.40 -9.52
N VAL A 11 -10.21 -7.67 -9.38
CA VAL A 11 -10.80 -8.98 -9.63
C VAL A 11 -10.76 -9.16 -11.13
N THR A 12 -9.68 -9.75 -11.61
CA THR A 12 -9.49 -10.02 -13.03
C THR A 12 -9.22 -11.50 -13.18
N GLY A 13 -9.98 -12.17 -14.04
CA GLY A 13 -9.79 -13.60 -14.33
C GLY A 13 -9.95 -14.56 -13.15
N GLY A 14 -10.77 -14.23 -12.14
CA GLY A 14 -11.01 -15.07 -10.96
C GLY A 14 -9.99 -14.93 -9.82
N HIS A 15 -9.09 -13.95 -9.90
CA HIS A 15 -8.16 -13.62 -8.83
C HIS A 15 -8.40 -12.19 -8.35
N GLY A 16 -8.43 -11.99 -7.04
CA GLY A 16 -8.45 -10.69 -6.39
C GLY A 16 -7.23 -10.48 -5.49
N THR A 17 -7.01 -9.25 -5.05
CA THR A 17 -5.99 -8.93 -4.03
C THR A 17 -6.68 -8.63 -2.72
N VAL A 18 -6.27 -9.29 -1.64
CA VAL A 18 -6.77 -9.02 -0.29
C VAL A 18 -5.71 -8.27 0.50
N ALA A 19 -6.12 -7.22 1.22
CA ALA A 19 -5.28 -6.55 2.20
C ALA A 19 -5.28 -7.39 3.49
N LEU A 20 -4.10 -7.82 3.93
CA LEU A 20 -3.90 -8.52 5.20
C LEU A 20 -3.69 -7.53 6.35
N GLU A 21 -2.96 -6.45 6.07
CA GLU A 21 -2.66 -5.37 7.00
C GLU A 21 -2.68 -4.05 6.23
N GLU A 22 -3.36 -3.04 6.76
CA GLU A 22 -3.35 -1.69 6.22
C GLU A 22 -3.01 -0.72 7.34
N HIS A 23 -1.96 0.07 7.15
CA HIS A 23 -1.65 1.18 8.03
C HIS A 23 -1.83 2.46 7.25
N CYS A 24 -2.57 3.40 7.81
CA CYS A 24 -2.63 4.75 7.29
C CYS A 24 -1.93 5.70 8.26
N ARG A 25 -1.14 6.61 7.71
CA ARG A 25 -0.68 7.81 8.42
C ARG A 25 -1.14 9.03 7.66
N PHE A 26 -1.88 9.89 8.35
CA PHE A 26 -2.29 11.20 7.85
C PHE A 26 -1.27 12.23 8.31
N HIS A 27 -0.72 12.98 7.36
CA HIS A 27 0.28 14.02 7.62
C HIS A 27 -0.34 15.40 7.55
N ARG A 28 -1.38 15.58 6.73
CA ARG A 28 -2.07 16.87 6.52
C ARG A 28 -3.54 16.65 6.20
N GLU A 29 -4.34 17.68 6.47
CA GLU A 29 -5.74 17.72 6.04
C GLU A 29 -5.84 17.88 4.52
N VAL A 30 -6.81 17.19 3.93
CA VAL A 30 -7.20 17.37 2.52
C VAL A 30 -8.53 18.10 2.51
N THR A 31 -8.55 19.31 1.97
CA THR A 31 -9.77 20.10 1.85
C THR A 31 -10.69 19.54 0.77
N SER A 32 -11.99 19.76 0.92
CA SER A 32 -12.97 19.41 -0.11
C SER A 32 -12.63 20.10 -1.43
N GLY A 33 -12.70 19.37 -2.55
CA GLY A 33 -12.29 19.86 -3.86
C GLY A 33 -10.76 19.90 -4.09
N GLY A 34 -9.95 19.54 -3.09
CA GLY A 34 -8.51 19.41 -3.23
C GLY A 34 -8.10 18.25 -4.13
N MET A 35 -7.10 18.48 -4.99
CA MET A 35 -6.53 17.43 -5.83
C MET A 35 -5.57 16.55 -5.02
N MET A 36 -5.71 15.23 -5.18
CA MET A 36 -4.79 14.23 -4.63
C MET A 36 -4.17 13.42 -5.77
N ILE A 37 -2.84 13.38 -5.81
CA ILE A 37 -2.05 12.55 -6.70
C ILE A 37 -1.62 11.32 -5.92
N GLY A 38 -2.23 10.18 -6.23
CA GLY A 38 -1.86 8.89 -5.67
C GLY A 38 -0.65 8.31 -6.38
N ARG A 39 0.34 7.85 -5.61
CA ARG A 39 1.48 7.08 -6.12
C ARG A 39 1.57 5.75 -5.39
N SER A 40 2.10 4.73 -6.05
CA SER A 40 2.19 3.38 -5.49
C SER A 40 3.45 2.68 -5.97
N ALA A 41 4.09 1.92 -5.08
CA ALA A 41 5.22 1.07 -5.40
C ALA A 41 5.20 -0.20 -4.58
N VAL A 42 5.68 -1.29 -5.16
CA VAL A 42 5.99 -2.49 -4.39
C VAL A 42 7.32 -2.29 -3.66
N ILE A 43 7.33 -2.41 -2.34
CA ILE A 43 8.53 -2.25 -1.52
C ILE A 43 9.08 -3.58 -0.99
N GLU A 44 8.21 -4.59 -0.83
CA GLU A 44 8.65 -5.95 -0.48
C GLU A 44 7.89 -6.99 -1.30
N PRO A 45 8.43 -7.47 -2.43
CA PRO A 45 7.88 -8.60 -3.15
C PRO A 45 8.32 -9.91 -2.49
N ARG A 46 7.37 -10.65 -1.90
CA ARG A 46 7.60 -12.02 -1.40
C ARG A 46 6.71 -13.00 -2.16
N GLU A 47 6.96 -14.29 -1.98
CA GLU A 47 6.20 -15.35 -2.65
C GLU A 47 4.72 -15.36 -2.24
N ARG A 48 4.43 -15.13 -0.96
CA ARG A 48 3.06 -15.18 -0.42
C ARG A 48 2.46 -13.80 -0.24
N THR A 49 3.27 -12.85 0.19
CA THR A 49 2.79 -11.51 0.51
C THR A 49 3.56 -10.47 -0.29
N MET A 50 2.91 -9.35 -0.56
CA MET A 50 3.54 -8.21 -1.18
C MET A 50 3.21 -6.99 -0.35
N VAL A 51 4.25 -6.21 -0.02
CA VAL A 51 4.04 -4.91 0.64
C VAL A 51 4.06 -3.85 -0.44
N VAL A 52 2.94 -3.16 -0.59
CA VAL A 52 2.80 -1.99 -1.46
C VAL A 52 2.79 -0.76 -0.58
N TYR A 53 3.67 0.17 -0.88
CA TYR A 53 3.62 1.51 -0.32
C TYR A 53 2.83 2.39 -1.25
N GLN A 54 1.79 3.03 -0.72
CA GLN A 54 1.06 4.07 -1.42
C GLN A 54 1.20 5.38 -0.69
N GLU A 55 1.26 6.46 -1.44
CA GLU A 55 1.25 7.79 -0.88
C GLU A 55 0.33 8.69 -1.69
N PHE A 56 -0.23 9.68 -1.01
CA PHE A 56 -1.02 10.71 -1.64
C PHE A 56 -0.38 12.05 -1.39
N ARG A 57 -0.27 12.82 -2.45
CA ARG A 57 0.31 14.16 -2.45
C ARG A 57 -0.64 15.15 -3.06
N ASP A 58 -0.52 16.41 -2.68
CA ASP A 58 -1.24 17.47 -3.37
C ASP A 58 -0.57 17.85 -4.71
N ALA A 59 -1.16 18.80 -5.42
CA ALA A 59 -0.62 19.32 -6.68
C ALA A 59 0.75 20.02 -6.54
N LYS A 60 1.17 20.37 -5.31
CA LYS A 60 2.48 20.95 -4.99
C LYS A 60 3.47 19.88 -4.48
N ASP A 61 3.15 18.60 -4.69
CA ASP A 61 3.92 17.43 -4.26
C ASP A 61 4.04 17.26 -2.74
N ALA A 62 3.21 17.94 -1.95
CA ALA A 62 3.25 17.86 -0.50
C ALA A 62 2.56 16.57 -0.02
N LEU A 63 3.26 15.75 0.77
CA LEU A 63 2.71 14.49 1.31
C LEU A 63 1.51 14.77 2.23
N GLN A 64 0.39 14.13 1.92
CA GLN A 64 -0.86 14.23 2.68
C GLN A 64 -1.12 12.96 3.49
N ALA A 65 -0.90 11.79 2.88
CA ALA A 65 -1.11 10.52 3.54
C ALA A 65 -0.19 9.42 2.97
N SER A 66 0.16 8.45 3.81
CA SER A 66 1.01 7.31 3.45
C SER A 66 0.43 5.99 3.96
N PHE A 67 0.47 4.97 3.11
CA PHE A 67 -0.19 3.69 3.30
C PHE A 67 0.73 2.52 2.92
N PRO A 68 1.54 2.01 3.86
CA PRO A 68 2.10 0.68 3.69
C PRO A 68 1.00 -0.35 3.91
N ASN A 69 0.62 -1.05 2.83
CA ASN A 69 -0.31 -2.17 2.88
C ASN A 69 0.39 -3.49 2.57
N ARG A 70 0.06 -4.53 3.34
CA ARG A 70 0.47 -5.90 3.03
C ARG A 70 -0.70 -6.61 2.38
N ASN A 71 -0.47 -7.20 1.22
CA ASN A 71 -1.50 -7.86 0.45
C ASN A 71 -1.09 -9.27 -0.02
N TRP A 72 -2.10 -10.04 -0.42
CA TRP A 72 -2.00 -11.41 -0.94
C TRP A 72 -3.00 -11.57 -2.09
N ILE A 73 -2.69 -12.41 -3.08
CA ILE A 73 -3.69 -12.93 -4.02
C ILE A 73 -4.67 -13.88 -3.34
N PHE A 74 -5.95 -13.67 -3.65
CA PHE A 74 -7.06 -14.53 -3.31
C PHE A 74 -7.69 -15.08 -4.60
N ASP A 75 -7.79 -16.40 -4.72
CA ASP A 75 -8.55 -17.08 -5.76
C ASP A 75 -10.03 -17.02 -5.38
N THR A 76 -10.84 -16.33 -6.18
CA THR A 76 -12.27 -16.14 -5.90
C THR A 76 -13.09 -17.39 -6.20
N LYS A 77 -12.60 -18.28 -7.07
CA LYS A 77 -13.26 -19.56 -7.40
C LYS A 77 -12.98 -20.61 -6.35
N ALA A 78 -11.71 -20.84 -6.04
CA ALA A 78 -11.29 -21.80 -5.00
C ALA A 78 -11.44 -21.24 -3.57
N ARG A 79 -11.76 -19.94 -3.44
CA ARG A 79 -11.96 -19.22 -2.17
C ARG A 79 -10.81 -19.38 -1.19
N ARG A 80 -9.58 -19.27 -1.70
CA ARG A 80 -8.36 -19.46 -0.90
C ARG A 80 -7.26 -18.48 -1.28
N LEU A 81 -6.37 -18.22 -0.33
CA LEU A 81 -5.14 -17.49 -0.57
C LEU A 81 -4.20 -18.34 -1.40
N MET A 82 -3.53 -17.71 -2.38
CA MET A 82 -2.59 -18.39 -3.26
C MET A 82 -1.30 -17.57 -3.40
N PRO A 83 -0.13 -18.21 -3.50
CA PRO A 83 1.12 -17.49 -3.75
C PRO A 83 1.03 -16.58 -4.98
N TRP A 84 1.80 -15.49 -4.95
CA TRP A 84 1.96 -14.61 -6.10
C TRP A 84 2.67 -15.36 -7.24
N PRO A 85 2.07 -15.47 -8.44
CA PRO A 85 2.79 -15.92 -9.60
C PRO A 85 3.79 -14.83 -10.01
N ARG A 86 5.09 -15.15 -9.92
CA ARG A 86 6.20 -14.28 -10.36
C ARG A 86 6.16 -12.88 -9.71
N PRO A 87 6.31 -12.79 -8.37
CA PRO A 87 6.13 -11.54 -7.63
C PRO A 87 7.09 -10.42 -8.07
N ARG A 88 8.32 -10.77 -8.50
CA ARG A 88 9.32 -9.81 -8.96
C ARG A 88 8.93 -9.13 -10.28
N GLU A 89 8.37 -9.88 -11.22
CA GLU A 89 7.90 -9.32 -12.50
C GLU A 89 6.71 -8.38 -12.30
N LYS A 90 5.80 -8.74 -11.38
CA LYS A 90 4.68 -7.87 -10.99
C LYS A 90 5.17 -6.60 -10.29
N ALA A 91 6.16 -6.72 -9.40
CA ALA A 91 6.76 -5.58 -8.72
C ALA A 91 7.43 -4.61 -9.68
N ALA A 92 8.17 -5.11 -10.68
CA ALA A 92 8.84 -4.26 -11.67
C ALA A 92 7.86 -3.40 -12.50
N LYS A 93 6.61 -3.86 -12.68
CA LYS A 93 5.55 -3.11 -13.37
C LYS A 93 4.91 -2.01 -12.50
N LEU A 94 5.08 -2.09 -11.18
CA LEU A 94 4.53 -1.17 -10.19
C LEU A 94 5.68 -0.44 -9.48
N THR A 95 6.43 0.34 -10.26
CA THR A 95 7.60 1.07 -9.75
C THR A 95 7.33 2.56 -9.73
N MET A 96 7.28 3.14 -8.53
CA MET A 96 7.54 4.57 -8.33
C MET A 96 9.05 4.74 -8.15
N ILE A 97 9.65 5.76 -8.77
CA ILE A 97 10.96 6.25 -8.30
C ILE A 97 10.68 6.93 -6.96
N CYS A 98 10.82 6.18 -5.87
CA CYS A 98 10.68 6.70 -4.52
C CYS A 98 12.05 7.23 -4.05
N PRO A 99 12.24 8.55 -3.89
CA PRO A 99 13.51 9.09 -3.42
C PRO A 99 13.71 8.90 -1.90
N ILE A 100 12.74 8.34 -1.17
CA ILE A 100 12.80 8.19 0.29
C ILE A 100 12.45 6.75 0.67
N MET A 101 13.44 5.86 0.55
CA MET A 101 13.49 4.66 1.39
C MET A 101 14.80 4.66 2.18
N ARG A 102 14.77 5.24 3.38
CA ARG A 102 15.51 4.60 4.48
C ARG A 102 14.79 3.29 4.77
N PRO A 103 15.48 2.16 4.94
CA PRO A 103 14.83 0.90 5.23
C PRO A 103 14.01 1.05 6.52
N LEU A 104 12.69 0.97 6.39
CA LEU A 104 11.79 0.85 7.53
C LEU A 104 12.02 -0.54 8.12
N THR A 105 13.04 -0.65 8.97
CA THR A 105 13.33 -1.86 9.72
C THR A 105 12.13 -2.20 10.61
N ARG A 106 11.92 -3.49 10.85
CA ARG A 106 10.86 -4.06 11.72
C ARG A 106 10.78 -3.37 13.11
N ALA A 107 11.85 -2.72 13.56
CA ALA A 107 11.94 -1.95 14.80
C ALA A 107 11.24 -0.58 14.76
N GLY A 108 11.12 0.06 13.59
CA GLY A 108 10.39 1.34 13.43
C GLY A 108 8.87 1.19 13.56
N TRP A 109 8.37 -0.04 13.45
CA TRP A 109 6.94 -0.37 13.53
C TRP A 109 6.43 -0.47 14.98
N ARG A 110 7.29 -0.86 15.95
CA ARG A 110 6.91 -0.97 17.38
C ARG A 110 6.97 0.36 18.14
N ARG A 111 7.72 1.36 17.65
CA ARG A 111 7.93 2.64 18.35
C ARG A 111 6.73 3.60 18.33
N GLY A 112 5.58 3.19 17.78
CA GLY A 112 4.33 3.95 17.85
C GLY A 112 3.46 3.64 19.08
N ARG A 113 3.95 2.87 20.07
CA ARG A 113 3.19 2.47 21.28
C ARG A 113 3.68 3.05 22.61
N SER A 114 4.56 4.03 22.61
CA SER A 114 5.00 4.65 23.88
C SER A 114 5.23 6.16 23.75
N GLY A 115 4.35 6.93 24.37
CA GLY A 115 4.46 8.36 24.64
C GLY A 115 3.51 9.19 23.76
N GLN A 116 2.59 9.99 24.29
CA GLN A 116 2.28 10.51 25.64
C GLN A 116 0.86 11.14 25.54
N PRO A 117 0.27 11.69 26.61
CA PRO A 117 0.28 11.32 28.03
C PRO A 117 -0.97 10.52 28.42
#